data_AF-A0A836UUR5-F1
#
_entry.id   AF-A0A836UUR5-F1
#
_cell.length_a   1.000
_cell.length_b   1.000
_cell.length_c   1.000
_cell.angle_alpha   90.00
_cell.angle_beta   90.00
_cell.angle_gamma   90.00
#
_symmetry.space_group_name_H-M   'P 1'
#
loop_
_entity.id
_entity.type
_entity.pdbx_description
1 polymer ?
#
loop_
_entity_poly.entity_id
_entity_poly.type
_entity_poly.pdbx_seq_one_letter_code
_entity_poly.pdbx_strand_id
1 'polypeptide(L)'
;MADNEMHVKNTNTWVRLAYMVLFSVLLMAGRSVISLIVLAQFLFVLVTGKDNDNLRNLGQGLGKWVYQTIMFLTFNAESKPFPFDEWPVAEPTSGYSSASVETEDVVHTQEDSDELSDSSIPSFVASDDADSEDEAKPKKGD
;
A
#
# COMPACT_ATOMS: atom_id res chain seq x y z
N MET A 1 15.22 -15.85 49.17
CA MET A 1 13.75 -15.94 49.31
C MET A 1 13.32 -14.57 49.79
N ALA A 2 12.57 -13.72 49.10
CA ALA A 2 12.00 -13.75 47.77
C ALA A 2 11.79 -12.27 47.38
N ASP A 3 12.53 -11.78 46.39
CA ASP A 3 12.49 -10.38 45.95
C ASP A 3 11.49 -10.22 44.79
N ASN A 4 10.49 -11.11 44.74
CA ASN A 4 9.50 -11.21 43.66
C ASN A 4 8.25 -10.34 43.91
N GLU A 5 8.23 -9.58 44.99
CA GLU A 5 7.05 -8.83 45.45
C GLU A 5 6.86 -7.47 44.75
N MET A 6 7.84 -6.99 43.97
CA MET A 6 7.82 -5.63 43.42
C MET A 6 7.33 -5.51 41.98
N HIS A 7 7.39 -6.58 41.17
CA HIS A 7 6.90 -6.53 39.78
C HIS A 7 5.39 -6.79 39.67
N VAL A 8 4.83 -7.62 40.56
CA VAL A 8 3.41 -8.01 40.54
C VAL A 8 2.49 -6.85 40.94
N LYS A 9 2.99 -5.85 41.68
CA LYS A 9 2.22 -4.67 42.11
C LYS A 9 2.29 -3.48 41.14
N ASN A 10 2.97 -3.62 40.00
CA ASN A 10 3.04 -2.52 39.03
C ASN A 10 1.70 -2.38 38.29
N THR A 11 0.92 -1.37 38.68
CA THR A 11 -0.38 -1.05 38.07
C THR A 11 -0.32 -0.91 36.56
N ASN A 12 0.79 -0.41 36.00
CA ASN A 12 0.94 -0.25 34.54
C ASN A 12 0.90 -1.59 33.80
N THR A 13 1.48 -2.64 34.37
CA THR A 13 1.50 -3.99 33.78
C THR A 13 0.08 -4.59 33.76
N TRP A 14 -0.68 -4.42 34.85
CA TRP A 14 -2.06 -4.88 34.94
C TRP A 14 -3.01 -4.10 34.02
N VAL A 15 -2.82 -2.79 33.90
CA VAL A 15 -3.57 -1.97 32.95
C VAL A 15 -3.30 -2.41 31.52
N ARG A 16 -2.03 -2.67 31.16
CA ARG A 16 -1.67 -3.23 29.85
C ARG A 16 -2.33 -4.59 29.62
N LEU A 17 -2.33 -5.47 30.63
CA LEU A 17 -3.00 -6.77 30.57
C LEU A 17 -4.52 -6.62 30.36
N ALA A 18 -5.17 -5.67 31.04
CA ALA A 18 -6.59 -5.39 30.83
C ALA A 18 -6.88 -4.95 29.39
N TYR A 19 -6.03 -4.09 28.81
CA TYR A 19 -6.12 -3.73 27.39
C TYR A 19 -5.89 -4.93 26.48
N MET A 20 -4.94 -5.82 26.78
CA MET A 20 -4.72 -7.03 25.99
C MET A 20 -5.95 -7.94 25.96
N VAL A 21 -6.62 -8.12 27.11
CA VAL A 21 -7.87 -8.89 27.19
C VAL A 21 -8.97 -8.22 26.38
N LEU A 22 -9.15 -6.90 26.54
CA LEU A 22 -10.12 -6.12 25.75
C LEU A 22 -9.87 -6.27 24.25
N PHE A 23 -8.64 -6.05 23.79
CA PHE A 23 -8.27 -6.14 22.39
C PHE A 23 -8.37 -7.58 21.86
N SER A 24 -8.16 -8.60 22.68
CA SER A 24 -8.41 -10.00 22.30
C SER A 24 -9.88 -10.25 21.99
N VAL A 25 -10.80 -9.69 22.79
CA VAL A 25 -12.25 -9.73 22.51
C VAL A 25 -12.59 -8.96 21.24
N LEU A 26 -12.00 -7.78 21.05
CA LEU A 26 -12.18 -6.98 19.83
C LEU A 26 -11.65 -7.73 18.59
N LEU A 27 -10.53 -8.46 18.68
CA LEU A 27 -10.04 -9.30 17.57
C LEU A 27 -11.03 -10.41 17.22
N MET A 28 -11.70 -11.00 18.21
CA MET A 28 -12.74 -12.00 17.98
C MET A 28 -13.95 -11.41 17.26
N ALA A 29 -14.36 -10.19 17.62
CA ALA A 29 -15.37 -9.43 16.87
C ALA A 29 -14.87 -9.09 15.45
N GLY A 30 -13.62 -8.61 15.34
CA GLY A 30 -12.97 -8.28 14.07
C GLY A 30 -12.96 -9.45 13.09
N ARG A 31 -12.71 -10.68 13.56
CA ARG A 31 -12.83 -11.89 12.73
C ARG A 31 -14.24 -12.05 12.14
N SER A 32 -15.28 -11.81 12.94
CA SER A 32 -16.66 -11.89 12.48
C SER A 32 -16.98 -10.79 11.44
N VAL A 33 -16.45 -9.57 11.66
CA VAL A 33 -16.59 -8.45 10.72
C VAL A 33 -15.87 -8.74 9.41
N ILE A 34 -14.65 -9.29 9.44
CA ILE A 34 -13.93 -9.70 8.23
C ILE A 34 -14.76 -10.71 7.43
N SER A 35 -15.32 -11.74 8.09
CA SER A 35 -16.18 -12.72 7.42
C SER A 35 -17.40 -12.06 6.76
N LEU A 36 -18.02 -11.07 7.41
CA LEU A 36 -19.14 -10.33 6.86
C LEU A 36 -18.73 -9.49 5.64
N ILE A 37 -17.60 -8.78 5.71
CA ILE A 37 -17.07 -7.97 4.60
C ILE A 37 -16.79 -8.86 3.38
N VAL A 38 -16.12 -10.00 3.59
CA VAL A 38 -15.81 -10.96 2.52
C VAL A 38 -17.10 -11.48 1.87
N LEU A 39 -18.09 -11.88 2.68
CA LEU A 39 -19.37 -12.38 2.16
C LEU A 39 -20.12 -11.30 1.38
N ALA A 40 -20.19 -10.08 1.93
CA ALA A 40 -20.84 -8.96 1.26
C ALA A 40 -20.15 -8.61 -0.06
N GLN A 41 -18.81 -8.55 -0.08
CA GLN A 41 -18.05 -8.26 -1.31
C GLN A 41 -18.33 -9.31 -2.38
N PHE A 42 -18.33 -10.59 -2.00
CA PHE A 42 -18.62 -11.68 -2.92
C PHE A 42 -20.04 -11.59 -3.50
N LEU A 43 -21.04 -11.26 -2.67
CA LEU A 43 -22.41 -11.05 -3.14
C LEU A 43 -22.53 -9.83 -4.07
N PHE A 44 -21.83 -8.73 -3.78
CA PHE A 44 -21.82 -7.55 -4.65
C PHE A 44 -21.22 -7.86 -6.02
N VAL A 45 -20.10 -8.57 -6.08
CA VAL A 45 -19.50 -8.99 -7.35
C VAL A 45 -20.46 -9.91 -8.12
N LEU A 46 -21.18 -10.80 -7.44
CA LEU A 46 -22.12 -11.71 -8.09
C LEU A 46 -23.35 -11.01 -8.68
N VAL A 47 -23.88 -9.99 -7.98
CA VAL A 47 -25.10 -9.28 -8.41
C VAL A 47 -24.79 -8.13 -9.37
N THR A 48 -23.74 -7.36 -9.09
CA THR A 48 -23.42 -6.11 -9.80
C THR A 48 -22.29 -6.28 -10.82
N GLY A 49 -21.50 -7.36 -10.74
CA GLY A 49 -20.32 -7.58 -11.59
C GLY A 49 -19.14 -6.66 -11.26
N LYS A 50 -19.27 -5.81 -10.24
CA LYS A 50 -18.24 -4.87 -9.76
C LYS A 50 -18.06 -5.00 -8.26
N ASP A 51 -16.84 -4.78 -7.80
CA ASP A 51 -16.51 -4.70 -6.39
C ASP A 51 -16.91 -3.33 -5.80
N ASN A 52 -17.12 -3.26 -4.48
CA ASN A 52 -17.52 -2.01 -3.80
C ASN A 52 -16.31 -1.36 -3.13
N ASP A 53 -15.97 -0.14 -3.52
CA ASP A 53 -14.83 0.62 -3.00
C ASP A 53 -14.92 0.88 -1.48
N ASN A 54 -16.13 1.11 -0.95
CA ASN A 54 -16.31 1.36 0.49
C ASN A 54 -15.99 0.13 1.33
N LEU A 55 -16.46 -1.05 0.91
CA LEU A 55 -16.17 -2.32 1.60
C LEU A 55 -14.69 -2.69 1.47
N ARG A 56 -14.09 -2.38 0.32
CA ARG A 56 -12.65 -2.58 0.09
C ARG A 56 -11.81 -1.70 1.00
N ASN A 57 -12.14 -0.41 1.12
CA ASN A 57 -11.47 0.53 2.03
C ASN A 57 -11.66 0.13 3.50
N LEU A 58 -12.86 -0.30 3.88
CA LEU A 58 -13.14 -0.81 5.23
C LEU A 58 -12.30 -2.07 5.52
N GLY A 59 -12.21 -3.00 4.57
CA GLY A 59 -11.41 -4.22 4.69
C GLY A 59 -9.92 -3.92 4.85
N GLN A 60 -9.38 -2.96 4.10
CA GLN A 60 -8.00 -2.50 4.28
C GLN A 60 -7.77 -1.91 5.67
N GLY A 61 -8.63 -0.97 6.09
CA GLY A 61 -8.54 -0.35 7.41
C GLY A 61 -8.59 -1.39 8.53
N LEU A 62 -9.49 -2.37 8.41
CA LEU A 62 -9.64 -3.46 9.37
C LEU A 62 -8.41 -4.38 9.38
N GLY A 63 -7.83 -4.69 8.23
CA GLY A 63 -6.58 -5.45 8.13
C GLY A 63 -5.40 -4.76 8.82
N LYS A 64 -5.23 -3.44 8.57
CA LYS A 64 -4.21 -2.62 9.25
C LYS A 64 -4.46 -2.57 10.76
N TRP A 65 -5.70 -2.40 11.18
CA TRP A 65 -6.09 -2.38 12.58
C TRP A 65 -5.79 -3.72 13.29
N VAL A 66 -6.05 -4.86 12.63
CA VAL A 66 -5.69 -6.19 13.16
C VAL A 66 -4.18 -6.30 13.37
N TYR A 67 -3.38 -5.86 12.39
CA TYR A 67 -1.92 -5.86 12.49
C TYR A 67 -1.44 -5.01 13.68
N GLN A 68 -1.90 -3.77 13.79
CA GLN A 68 -1.56 -2.87 14.90
C GLN A 68 -1.95 -3.48 16.25
N THR A 69 -3.11 -4.13 16.33
CA THR A 69 -3.59 -4.81 17.54
C THR A 69 -2.69 -5.96 17.95
N ILE A 70 -2.26 -6.79 16.99
CA ILE A 70 -1.32 -7.89 17.26
C ILE A 70 0.03 -7.33 17.73
N MET A 71 0.54 -6.26 17.11
CA MET A 71 1.78 -5.61 17.53
C MET A 71 1.71 -5.09 18.97
N PHE A 72 0.57 -4.48 19.36
CA PHE A 72 0.34 -4.06 20.75
C PHE A 72 0.27 -5.25 21.72
N LEU A 73 -0.47 -6.31 21.37
CA LEU A 73 -0.61 -7.54 22.18
C LEU A 73 0.71 -8.28 22.40
N THR A 74 1.57 -8.26 21.39
CA THR A 74 2.86 -8.98 21.38
C THR A 74 4.01 -8.13 21.91
N PHE A 75 3.70 -7.00 22.56
CA PHE A 75 4.68 -6.06 23.11
C PHE A 75 5.60 -5.38 22.09
N ASN A 76 5.31 -5.52 20.78
CA ASN A 76 6.08 -4.87 19.72
C ASN A 76 5.67 -3.40 19.48
N ALA A 77 4.52 -2.97 20.04
CA ALA A 77 4.08 -1.58 20.00
C ALA A 77 3.52 -1.14 21.36
N GLU A 78 3.70 0.15 21.67
CA GLU A 78 3.13 0.81 22.85
C GLU A 78 1.88 1.64 22.54
N SER A 79 1.68 2.01 21.26
CA SER A 79 0.47 2.68 20.81
C SER A 79 -0.72 1.73 20.87
N LYS A 80 -1.83 2.21 21.44
CA LYS A 80 -3.09 1.47 21.55
C LYS A 80 -3.92 1.77 20.30
N PRO A 81 -4.32 0.78 19.50
CA PRO A 81 -5.10 1.05 18.30
C PRO A 81 -6.53 1.54 18.63
N PHE A 82 -7.28 1.91 17.59
CA PHE A 82 -8.71 2.25 17.68
C PHE A 82 -9.47 1.28 18.61
N PRO A 83 -10.31 1.78 19.54
CA PRO A 83 -10.90 3.12 19.60
C PRO A 83 -10.07 4.20 20.34
N PHE A 84 -8.86 3.88 20.79
CA PHE A 84 -8.04 4.82 21.58
C PHE A 84 -7.08 5.66 20.73
N ASP A 85 -7.03 5.38 19.44
CA ASP A 85 -6.25 6.06 18.41
C ASP A 85 -7.09 6.10 17.12
N GLU A 86 -6.60 6.81 16.11
CA GLU A 86 -7.31 7.00 14.85
C GLU A 86 -7.52 5.67 14.10
N TRP A 87 -8.63 5.58 13.37
CA TRP A 87 -8.88 4.45 12.49
C TRP A 87 -7.86 4.47 11.33
N PRO A 88 -7.25 3.32 10.96
CA PRO A 88 -6.24 3.31 9.92
C PRO A 88 -6.79 3.79 8.58
N VAL A 89 -6.13 4.80 8.01
CA VAL A 89 -6.47 5.31 6.67
C VAL A 89 -6.20 4.22 5.63
N ALA A 90 -7.16 4.00 4.74
CA ALA A 90 -6.99 3.10 3.60
C ALA A 90 -6.16 3.82 2.53
N GLU A 91 -5.19 3.12 1.95
CA GLU A 91 -4.43 3.67 0.81
C GLU A 91 -5.12 3.23 -0.48
N PRO A 92 -5.18 4.08 -1.51
CA PRO A 92 -5.66 3.65 -2.81
C PRO A 92 -4.77 2.52 -3.32
N THR A 93 -5.36 1.35 -3.53
CA THR A 93 -4.70 0.19 -4.12
C THR A 93 -5.38 -0.13 -5.45
N SER A 94 -4.59 -0.56 -6.44
CA SER A 94 -5.12 -0.98 -7.75
C SER A 94 -6.14 -2.13 -7.61
N GLY A 95 -6.05 -2.92 -6.53
CA GLY A 95 -7.10 -3.85 -6.10
C GLY A 95 -7.42 -4.95 -7.11
N TYR A 96 -8.50 -5.68 -6.84
CA TYR A 96 -9.11 -6.61 -7.79
C TYR A 96 -10.22 -5.88 -8.54
N SER A 97 -10.21 -5.93 -9.87
CA SER A 97 -11.30 -5.44 -10.73
C SER A 97 -11.83 -6.61 -11.55
N SER A 98 -13.11 -6.92 -11.37
CA SER A 98 -13.82 -7.92 -12.18
C SER A 98 -14.31 -7.37 -13.52
N ALA A 99 -14.27 -6.05 -13.73
CA ALA A 99 -14.49 -5.46 -15.04
C ALA A 99 -13.29 -5.84 -15.92
N SER A 100 -13.53 -6.72 -16.89
CA SER A 100 -12.60 -7.02 -17.96
C SER A 100 -12.09 -5.70 -18.53
N VAL A 101 -10.77 -5.51 -18.46
CA VAL A 101 -10.08 -4.46 -19.21
C VAL A 101 -10.26 -4.85 -20.67
N GLU A 102 -11.29 -4.31 -21.33
CA GLU A 102 -11.22 -4.13 -22.77
C GLU A 102 -10.09 -3.13 -22.99
N THR A 103 -8.92 -3.68 -23.32
CA THR A 103 -7.83 -2.92 -23.91
C THR A 103 -8.28 -2.52 -25.32
N GLU A 104 -9.11 -1.49 -25.41
CA GLU A 104 -9.15 -0.65 -26.59
C GLU A 104 -8.59 0.72 -26.22
N ASP A 105 -7.62 1.11 -27.04
CA ASP A 105 -7.01 2.42 -27.19
C ASP A 105 -5.92 2.86 -26.19
N VAL A 106 -4.71 2.40 -26.54
CA VAL A 106 -3.48 3.20 -26.44
C VAL A 106 -3.72 4.54 -27.09
N VAL A 107 -3.93 5.61 -26.31
CA VAL A 107 -3.48 6.98 -26.61
C VAL A 107 -3.55 7.78 -25.29
N HIS A 108 -2.40 7.94 -24.64
CA HIS A 108 -2.19 9.05 -23.73
C HIS A 108 -1.61 10.19 -24.59
N THR A 109 -2.48 10.91 -25.32
CA THR A 109 -2.13 12.23 -25.85
C THR A 109 -2.15 13.18 -24.66
N GLN A 110 -1.00 13.33 -24.02
CA GLN A 110 -0.73 14.46 -23.15
C GLN A 110 -0.18 15.58 -24.02
N GLU A 111 -1.09 16.27 -24.71
CA GLU A 111 -0.87 17.68 -25.05
C GLU A 111 -1.31 18.48 -23.82
N ASP A 112 -0.38 18.72 -22.91
CA ASP A 112 -0.40 20.02 -22.24
C ASP A 112 1.04 20.52 -22.13
N SER A 113 1.20 21.67 -22.75
CA SER A 113 2.40 22.43 -22.97
C SER A 113 2.79 23.14 -21.68
N ASP A 114 3.94 22.80 -21.13
CA ASP A 114 4.72 23.73 -20.33
C ASP A 114 6.19 23.58 -20.72
N GLU A 115 6.70 24.60 -21.41
CA GLU A 115 8.13 24.84 -21.57
C GLU A 115 8.82 24.77 -20.20
N LEU A 116 9.99 24.14 -20.12
CA LEU A 116 11.24 24.77 -19.67
C LEU A 116 12.35 23.73 -19.50
N SER A 117 13.55 24.12 -19.95
CA SER A 117 14.87 23.58 -19.59
C SER A 117 15.40 22.39 -20.41
N ASP A 118 15.87 22.71 -21.62
CA ASP A 118 17.01 22.08 -22.27
C ASP A 118 18.22 21.94 -21.31
N SER A 119 19.05 20.92 -21.54
CA SER A 119 20.24 20.49 -20.76
C SER A 119 20.01 19.58 -19.54
N SER A 120 19.82 18.28 -19.79
CA SER A 120 20.36 17.20 -18.91
C SER A 120 20.40 15.84 -19.62
N ILE A 121 20.73 15.79 -20.92
CA ILE A 121 21.26 14.54 -21.49
C ILE A 121 22.71 14.41 -20.98
N PRO A 122 23.03 13.38 -20.18
CA PRO A 122 24.37 13.21 -19.66
C PRO A 122 25.35 12.98 -20.83
N SER A 123 26.47 13.68 -20.77
CA SER A 123 27.66 13.46 -21.61
C SER A 123 28.27 12.09 -21.29
N PHE A 124 27.63 11.01 -21.77
CA PHE A 124 28.15 9.65 -21.78
C PHE A 124 28.23 9.08 -23.21
N VAL A 125 27.63 9.77 -24.19
CA VAL A 125 27.78 9.43 -25.61
C VAL A 125 28.50 10.56 -26.32
N ALA A 126 29.74 10.81 -25.88
CA ALA A 126 30.73 11.54 -26.65
C ALA A 126 31.95 10.62 -26.80
N SER A 127 32.09 10.16 -28.04
CA SER A 127 33.34 9.73 -28.69
C SER A 127 33.97 8.43 -28.20
N ASP A 128 33.87 7.40 -29.05
CA ASP A 128 35.06 6.68 -29.45
C ASP A 128 34.98 6.30 -30.93
N ASP A 129 36.02 6.73 -31.65
CA ASP A 129 36.29 6.59 -33.06
C ASP A 129 36.35 5.13 -33.54
N ALA A 130 35.76 4.86 -34.71
CA ALA A 130 36.28 3.91 -35.69
C ALA A 130 35.56 4.14 -37.03
N ASP A 131 36.06 5.11 -37.78
CA ASP A 131 35.71 5.36 -39.17
C ASP A 131 36.35 4.27 -40.05
N SER A 132 35.55 3.57 -40.86
CA SER A 132 36.02 2.66 -41.90
C SER A 132 34.97 2.55 -43.00
N GLU A 133 35.33 3.12 -44.16
CA GLU A 133 34.93 2.76 -45.53
C GLU A 133 33.48 3.07 -45.94
N ASP A 134 33.27 4.08 -46.80
CA ASP A 134 33.20 3.84 -48.26
C ASP A 134 33.17 5.16 -49.06
N GLU A 135 33.77 5.11 -50.24
CA GLU A 135 34.05 6.18 -51.17
C GLU A 135 32.79 6.78 -51.85
N ALA A 136 32.83 8.10 -52.16
CA ALA A 136 32.41 8.60 -53.48
C ALA A 136 32.89 10.04 -53.73
N LYS A 137 33.75 10.20 -54.74
CA LYS A 137 34.22 11.47 -55.34
C LYS A 137 33.09 12.43 -55.71
N PRO A 138 33.44 13.73 -55.88
CA PRO A 138 33.35 14.27 -57.24
C PRO A 138 34.59 15.04 -57.69
N LYS A 139 34.88 14.89 -58.98
CA LYS A 139 35.84 15.69 -59.76
C LYS A 139 35.41 17.16 -59.78
N LYS A 140 36.37 18.07 -59.70
CA LYS A 140 36.28 19.38 -60.36
C LYS A 140 37.65 19.81 -60.86
N GLY A 141 37.74 19.98 -62.19
CA GLY A 141 38.84 20.71 -62.81
C GLY A 141 38.60 22.21 -62.66
N ASP A 142 39.67 22.96 -62.48
CA ASP A 142 40.26 23.85 -63.49
C ASP A 142 41.76 23.97 -63.18
#